data_AF-A0A9N9ARV7-F1
#
_entry.id   AF-A0A9N9ARV7-F1
#
_cell.length_a   1.000
_cell.length_b   1.000
_cell.length_c   1.000
_cell.angle_alpha   90.00
_cell.angle_beta   90.00
_cell.angle_gamma   90.00
#
_symmetry.space_group_name_H-M   'P 1'
#
loop_
_entity.id
_entity.type
_entity.pdbx_description
1 polymer ?
#
loop_
_entity_poly.entity_id
_entity_poly.type
_entity_poly.pdbx_seq_one_letter_code
_entity_poly.pdbx_strand_id
1 'polypeptide(L)'
;MPKHEFLTPKAIANRIKAKGLQKLKWYCQLCEKQCRDENGYQCHIRSESHLRQMSLLRENPDKYQSTYSSEFLTDFVKLLSR
;
A
#
# COMPACT_ATOMS: atom_id res chain seq x y z
N MET A 1 22.42 2.79 3.35
CA MET A 1 22.27 4.20 3.76
C MET A 1 22.46 4.27 5.28
N PRO A 2 23.21 5.25 5.81
CA PRO A 2 23.44 5.37 7.25
C PRO A 2 22.11 5.61 7.97
N LYS A 3 21.85 4.86 9.05
CA LYS A 3 20.67 5.06 9.90
C LYS A 3 20.82 6.40 10.62
N HIS A 4 19.90 7.34 10.38
CA HIS A 4 19.92 8.62 11.08
C HIS A 4 19.58 8.42 12.56
N GLU A 5 20.38 9.00 13.44
CA GLU A 5 20.14 8.95 14.88
C GLU A 5 18.79 9.57 15.27
N PHE A 6 18.27 9.09 16.39
CA PHE A 6 17.02 9.55 16.98
C PHE A 6 17.08 11.08 17.21
N LEU A 7 15.99 11.79 16.87
CA LEU A 7 15.85 13.27 16.97
C LEU A 7 16.67 14.13 16.00
N THR A 8 17.43 13.55 15.08
CA THR A 8 18.00 14.35 13.98
C THR A 8 16.90 15.05 13.16
N PRO A 9 17.16 16.22 12.56
CA PRO A 9 16.17 16.90 11.71
C PRO A 9 15.59 15.99 10.61
N LYS A 10 16.43 15.09 10.07
CA LYS A 10 16.01 14.09 9.09
C LYS A 10 15.09 13.02 9.69
N ALA A 11 15.36 12.53 10.89
CA ALA A 11 14.49 11.58 11.59
C ALA A 11 13.12 12.20 11.91
N ILE A 12 13.10 13.46 12.37
CA ILE A 12 11.86 14.20 12.64
C ILE A 12 11.06 14.40 11.35
N ALA A 13 11.70 14.87 10.27
CA ALA A 13 11.06 15.03 8.97
C ALA A 13 10.51 13.69 8.43
N ASN A 14 11.20 12.58 8.66
CA ASN A 14 10.70 11.26 8.29
C ASN A 14 9.45 10.87 9.07
N ARG A 15 9.41 11.11 10.38
CA ARG A 15 8.22 10.83 11.20
C ARG A 15 7.01 11.69 10.82
N ILE A 16 7.21 12.98 10.54
CA ILE A 16 6.10 13.88 10.14
C ILE A 16 5.47 13.38 8.84
N LYS A 17 6.28 13.04 7.84
CA LYS A 17 5.74 12.48 6.60
C LYS A 17 5.12 11.09 6.82
N ALA A 18 5.66 10.29 7.74
CA ALA A 18 5.10 8.98 8.11
C ALA A 18 3.67 9.09 8.67
N LYS A 19 3.39 10.12 9.51
CA LYS A 19 2.05 10.39 10.02
C LYS A 19 1.03 10.72 8.90
N GLY A 20 1.50 11.26 7.77
CA GLY A 20 0.66 11.54 6.61
C GLY A 20 0.23 10.32 5.80
N LEU A 21 0.84 9.14 6.01
CA LEU A 21 0.46 7.86 5.40
C LEU A 21 -0.86 7.31 5.99
N GLN A 22 -1.87 8.13 6.25
CA GLN A 22 -3.22 7.63 6.58
C GLN A 22 -4.21 7.88 5.44
N LYS A 23 -3.82 8.63 4.41
CA LYS A 23 -4.62 8.83 3.21
C LYS A 23 -4.19 7.76 2.19
N LEU A 24 -5.11 6.90 1.76
CA LEU A 24 -4.90 5.80 0.79
C LEU A 24 -4.48 6.29 -0.63
N LYS A 25 -3.97 7.51 -0.79
CA LYS A 25 -3.63 8.11 -2.08
C LYS A 25 -2.57 7.31 -2.85
N TRP A 26 -1.60 6.75 -2.15
CA TRP A 26 -0.45 6.05 -2.73
C TRP A 26 -0.38 4.60 -2.24
N TYR A 27 -1.51 3.90 -2.24
CA TYR A 27 -1.61 2.51 -1.78
C TYR A 27 -1.72 1.55 -2.96
N CYS A 28 -0.94 0.47 -2.93
CA CYS A 28 -1.06 -0.61 -3.89
C CYS A 28 -1.91 -1.74 -3.28
N GLN A 29 -3.11 -1.95 -3.84
CA GLN A 29 -4.01 -3.03 -3.39
C GLN A 29 -3.38 -4.42 -3.60
N LEU A 30 -2.76 -4.63 -4.77
CA LEU A 30 -2.17 -5.92 -5.14
C LEU A 30 -1.04 -6.36 -4.20
N CYS A 31 -0.24 -5.42 -3.71
CA CYS A 31 0.89 -5.70 -2.83
C CYS A 31 0.59 -5.36 -1.36
N GLU A 32 -0.63 -4.94 -1.05
CA GLU A 32 -1.05 -4.43 0.26
C GLU A 32 -0.06 -3.43 0.87
N LYS A 33 0.46 -2.54 0.02
CA LYS A 33 1.61 -1.70 0.36
C LYS A 33 1.28 -0.24 0.23
N GLN A 34 1.44 0.47 1.34
CA GLN A 34 1.37 1.93 1.35
C GLN A 34 2.71 2.56 0.97
N CYS A 35 2.68 3.44 -0.02
CA CYS A 35 3.80 4.27 -0.41
C CYS A 35 3.65 5.67 0.19
N ARG A 36 4.80 6.30 0.45
CA ARG A 36 4.86 7.59 1.15
C ARG A 36 4.40 8.76 0.29
N ASP A 37 4.71 8.70 -0.99
CA ASP A 37 4.49 9.76 -1.97
C ASP A 37 4.35 9.15 -3.37
N GLU A 38 4.05 10.02 -4.34
CA GLU A 38 3.89 9.65 -5.74
C GLU A 38 5.12 8.95 -6.30
N ASN A 39 6.31 9.50 -6.05
CA ASN A 39 7.55 8.93 -6.55
C ASN A 39 7.80 7.53 -5.98
N GLY A 40 7.57 7.34 -4.68
CA GLY A 40 7.67 6.03 -4.03
C GLY A 40 6.68 5.02 -4.63
N TYR A 41 5.46 5.44 -4.96
CA TYR A 41 4.48 4.59 -5.64
C TYR A 41 4.93 4.24 -7.06
N GLN A 42 5.43 5.22 -7.82
CA GLN A 42 5.95 5.00 -9.18
C GLN A 42 7.17 4.09 -9.21
N CYS A 43 8.06 4.17 -8.24
CA CYS A 43 9.17 3.22 -8.08
C CYS A 43 8.64 1.83 -7.70
N HIS A 44 7.62 1.76 -6.85
CA HIS A 44 7.03 0.49 -6.42
C HIS A 44 6.37 -0.26 -7.58
N ILE A 45 5.49 0.38 -8.37
CA ILE A 45 4.78 -0.31 -9.46
C ILE A 45 5.71 -0.73 -10.61
N ARG A 46 6.90 -0.13 -10.71
CA ARG A 46 7.95 -0.51 -11.67
C ARG A 46 8.90 -1.58 -11.14
N SER A 47 8.79 -1.96 -9.86
CA SER A 47 9.67 -2.96 -9.25
C SER A 47 9.33 -4.39 -9.68
N GLU A 48 10.34 -5.25 -9.76
CA GLU A 48 10.18 -6.67 -10.11
C GLU A 48 9.19 -7.40 -9.18
N SER A 49 9.22 -7.08 -7.88
CA SER A 49 8.30 -7.66 -6.90
C SER A 49 6.83 -7.34 -7.22
N HIS A 50 6.53 -6.10 -7.64
CA HIS A 50 5.18 -5.73 -8.06
C HIS A 50 4.80 -6.43 -9.37
N LEU A 51 5.71 -6.46 -10.35
CA LEU A 51 5.47 -7.12 -11.64
C LEU A 51 5.21 -8.62 -11.49
N ARG A 52 5.89 -9.29 -10.56
CA ARG A 52 5.66 -10.70 -10.24
C ARG A 52 4.26 -10.94 -9.68
N GLN A 53 3.78 -10.08 -8.77
CA GLN A 53 2.40 -10.15 -8.28
C GLN A 53 1.39 -9.90 -9.41
N MET A 54 1.71 -8.99 -10.33
CA MET A 54 0.86 -8.72 -11.49
C MET A 54 0.75 -9.93 -12.42
N SER A 55 1.83 -10.69 -12.60
CA SER A 55 1.80 -11.95 -13.35
C SER A 55 0.88 -12.99 -12.68
N LEU A 56 0.95 -13.14 -11.36
CA LEU A 56 0.05 -14.05 -10.61
C LEU A 56 -1.42 -13.64 -10.73
N LEU A 57 -1.72 -12.34 -10.77
CA LEU A 57 -3.06 -11.85 -11.01
C LEU A 57 -3.54 -12.18 -12.42
N ARG A 58 -2.69 -11.99 -13.43
CA ARG A 58 -3.03 -12.29 -14.84
C ARG A 58 -3.35 -13.76 -15.07
N GLU A 59 -2.71 -14.66 -14.33
CA GLU A 59 -2.98 -16.10 -14.40
C GLU A 59 -4.38 -16.45 -13.87
N ASN A 60 -4.92 -15.70 -12.89
CA ASN A 60 -6.19 -16.02 -12.24
C ASN A 60 -6.99 -14.77 -11.83
N PRO A 61 -7.43 -13.92 -12.77
CA PRO A 61 -8.04 -12.63 -12.46
C PRO A 61 -9.34 -12.75 -11.64
N ASP A 62 -10.18 -13.74 -11.97
CA ASP A 62 -11.49 -13.94 -11.33
C ASP A 62 -11.37 -14.25 -9.84
N LYS A 63 -10.33 -14.99 -9.46
CA LYS A 63 -10.05 -15.32 -8.06
C LYS A 63 -9.80 -14.05 -7.25
N TYR A 64 -8.90 -13.17 -7.73
CA TYR A 64 -8.59 -11.92 -7.03
C TYR A 64 -9.80 -11.00 -6.96
N GLN A 65 -10.55 -10.87 -8.06
CA GLN A 65 -11.76 -10.04 -8.09
C GLN A 65 -12.81 -10.54 -7.08
N SER A 66 -13.06 -11.85 -7.04
CA SER A 66 -14.02 -12.46 -6.11
C SER A 66 -13.60 -12.25 -4.65
N THR A 67 -12.32 -12.49 -4.33
CA THR A 67 -11.79 -12.27 -2.98
C THR A 67 -11.96 -10.82 -2.54
N TYR A 68 -11.48 -9.85 -3.32
CA TYR A 68 -11.57 -8.43 -2.93
C TYR A 68 -13.02 -7.93 -2.84
N SER A 69 -13.92 -8.44 -3.70
CA SER A 69 -15.34 -8.09 -3.63
C SER A 69 -15.99 -8.62 -2.35
N SER A 70 -15.64 -9.85 -1.95
CA SER A 70 -16.16 -10.50 -0.74
C SER A 70 -15.66 -9.82 0.53
N GLU A 71 -14.37 -9.46 0.58
CA GLU A 71 -13.77 -8.70 1.67
C GLU A 71 -14.43 -7.33 1.80
N PHE A 72 -14.57 -6.60 0.69
CA PHE A 72 -15.23 -5.30 0.67
C PHE A 72 -16.66 -5.38 1.22
N LEU A 73 -17.46 -6.33 0.73
CA LEU A 73 -18.85 -6.49 1.18
C LEU A 73 -18.91 -6.77 2.69
N THR A 74 -18.05 -7.68 3.17
CA THR A 74 -18.00 -8.07 4.58
C THR A 74 -17.66 -6.89 5.47
N ASP A 75 -16.62 -6.15 5.13
CA ASP A 75 -16.19 -4.98 5.91
C ASP A 75 -17.18 -3.83 5.81
N PHE A 76 -17.78 -3.61 4.63
CA PHE A 76 -18.79 -2.59 4.42
C PHE A 76 -20.03 -2.83 5.30
N VAL A 77 -20.57 -4.05 5.29
CA VAL A 77 -21.73 -4.41 6.14
C VAL A 77 -21.37 -4.29 7.63
N LYS A 78 -20.17 -4.72 8.02
CA LYS A 78 -19.68 -4.60 9.39
C LYS A 78 -19.54 -3.15 9.87
N LEU A 79 -19.22 -2.22 8.97
CA LEU A 79 -19.19 -0.79 9.28
C LEU A 79 -20.59 -0.19 9.42
N LEU A 80 -21.58 -0.69 8.67
CA LEU A 80 -22.98 -0.26 8.77
C LEU A 80 -23.71 -0.82 10.00
N SER A 81 -23.24 -1.95 10.54
CA SER A 81 -23.83 -2.57 11.73
C SER A 81 -23.28 -2.05 13.06
N ARG A 82 -22.43 -1.02 13.02
CA ARG A 82 -21.97 -0.27 14.20
C ARG A 82 -22.86 0.93 14.47
#